data_AF-A0A2V9P2B1-F1
#
_entry.id   AF-A0A2V9P2B1-F1
#
_cell.length_a   1.000
_cell.length_b   1.000
_cell.length_c   1.000
_cell.angle_alpha   90.00
_cell.angle_beta   90.00
_cell.angle_gamma   90.00
#
_symmetry.space_group_name_H-M   'P 1'
#
loop_
_entity.id
_entity.type
_entity.pdbx_description
1 polymer ?
#
loop_
_entity_poly.entity_id
_entity_poly.type
_entity_poly.pdbx_seq_one_letter_code
_entity_poly.pdbx_strand_id
1 'polypeptide(L)'
;MLLKSIFEEAVNDDLIAKNPMRRLPLPNTADPDKPVLEKADAAKALMAMESNKSTTGIRDYAITRIGTFCAVRSAEVFGLRWECDLGKDLFIKHSAWEGKLYERHTKKAKPRKVAIDKRTRQALDHWKESCPDTGPEALMFPSEKSGVPFTS
;
A
#
# COMPACT_ATOMS: atom_id res chain seq x y z
N MET A 1 12.87 10.32 -17.17
CA MET A 1 13.83 9.37 -17.78
C MET A 1 15.12 9.44 -17.00
N LEU A 2 15.55 8.33 -16.40
CA LEU A 2 16.73 8.29 -15.53
C LEU A 2 18.00 8.79 -16.23
N LEU A 3 18.28 8.29 -17.44
CA LEU A 3 19.50 8.64 -18.18
C LEU A 3 19.56 10.11 -18.58
N LYS A 4 18.42 10.72 -18.95
CA LYS A 4 18.34 12.16 -19.23
C LYS A 4 18.73 12.97 -18.00
N SER A 5 18.21 12.61 -16.81
CA SER A 5 18.52 13.30 -15.55
C SER A 5 19.98 13.14 -15.14
N ILE A 6 20.58 11.96 -15.33
CA ILE A 6 22.02 11.74 -15.09
C ILE A 6 22.86 12.71 -15.95
N PHE A 7 22.52 12.84 -17.24
CA PHE A 7 23.24 13.77 -18.13
C PHE A 7 22.87 15.25 -17.93
N GLU A 8 21.75 15.56 -17.29
CA GLU A 8 21.49 16.94 -16.82
C GLU A 8 22.43 17.28 -15.67
N GLU A 9 22.64 16.35 -14.74
CA GLU A 9 23.58 16.56 -13.63
C GLU A 9 25.02 16.68 -14.12
N ALA A 10 25.45 15.83 -15.05
CA ALA A 10 26.79 15.94 -15.64
C ALA A 10 27.01 17.27 -16.40
N VAL A 11 25.96 17.91 -16.90
CA VAL A 11 26.05 19.27 -17.46
C VAL A 11 26.13 20.32 -16.35
N ASN A 12 25.34 20.17 -15.27
CA ASN A 12 25.38 21.08 -14.12
C ASN A 12 26.75 21.09 -13.42
N ASP A 13 27.42 19.94 -13.41
CA ASP A 13 28.76 19.76 -12.83
C ASP A 13 29.90 20.07 -13.83
N ASP A 14 29.59 20.64 -15.00
CA ASP A 14 30.55 20.98 -16.07
C ASP A 14 31.38 19.78 -16.59
N LEU A 15 30.95 18.53 -16.33
CA LEU A 15 31.64 17.32 -16.79
C LEU A 15 31.47 17.09 -18.30
N ILE A 16 30.34 17.54 -18.85
CA ILE A 16 30.07 17.52 -20.29
C ILE A 16 29.43 18.82 -20.74
N ALA A 17 29.73 19.25 -21.97
CA ALA A 17 29.21 20.51 -22.48
C ALA A 17 27.70 20.49 -22.78
N LYS A 18 27.12 19.31 -23.09
CA LYS A 18 25.72 19.16 -23.53
C LYS A 18 25.16 17.80 -23.18
N ASN A 19 23.86 17.76 -22.84
CA ASN A 19 23.14 16.51 -22.60
C ASN A 19 22.78 15.79 -23.93
N PRO A 20 23.31 14.58 -24.19
CA PRO A 20 23.05 13.82 -25.42
C PRO A 20 21.59 13.33 -25.53
N MET A 21 20.89 13.21 -24.41
CA MET A 21 19.50 12.74 -24.33
C MET A 21 18.48 13.85 -24.54
N ARG A 22 18.90 15.12 -24.70
CA ARG A 22 18.02 16.30 -24.72
C ARG A 22 16.89 16.21 -25.76
N ARG A 23 17.16 15.56 -26.89
CA ARG A 23 16.22 15.41 -28.02
C ARG A 23 15.86 13.96 -28.31
N LEU A 24 16.16 13.02 -27.41
CA LEU A 24 15.78 11.63 -27.64
C LEU A 24 14.27 11.49 -27.41
N PRO A 25 13.47 11.17 -28.45
CA PRO A 25 12.05 10.90 -28.25
C PRO A 25 11.90 9.59 -27.46
N LEU A 26 10.88 9.54 -26.61
CA LEU A 26 10.45 8.26 -26.07
C LEU A 26 9.87 7.43 -27.23
N PRO A 27 10.22 6.13 -27.33
CA PRO A 27 9.56 5.27 -28.28
C PRO A 27 8.05 5.25 -27.97
N ASN A 28 7.23 5.29 -29.01
CA ASN A 28 5.80 5.15 -28.86
C ASN A 28 5.50 3.67 -28.54
N THR A 29 5.40 3.34 -27.25
CA THR A 29 5.03 2.01 -26.78
C THR A 29 3.54 1.99 -26.48
N ALA A 30 2.87 0.88 -26.81
CA ALA A 30 1.50 0.68 -26.36
C ALA A 30 1.42 0.76 -24.83
N ASP A 31 0.31 1.28 -24.32
CA ASP A 31 0.05 1.20 -22.89
C ASP A 31 0.02 -0.27 -22.46
N PRO A 32 0.62 -0.61 -21.31
CA PRO A 32 0.55 -1.97 -20.80
C PRO A 32 -0.90 -2.33 -20.53
N ASP A 33 -1.27 -3.57 -20.84
CA ASP A 33 -2.57 -4.11 -20.46
C ASP A 33 -2.71 -4.09 -18.94
N LYS A 34 -3.88 -3.67 -18.45
CA LYS A 34 -4.21 -3.55 -17.02
C LYS A 34 -5.51 -4.32 -16.78
N PRO A 35 -5.47 -5.66 -16.86
CA PRO A 35 -6.66 -6.46 -16.67
C PRO A 35 -7.24 -6.23 -15.27
N VAL A 36 -8.55 -6.14 -15.20
CA VAL A 36 -9.30 -6.01 -13.94
C VAL A 36 -10.08 -7.29 -13.73
N LEU A 37 -10.12 -7.77 -12.49
CA LEU A 37 -10.95 -8.92 -12.11
C LEU A 37 -12.42 -8.62 -12.39
N GLU A 38 -13.09 -9.55 -13.05
CA GLU A 38 -14.54 -9.53 -13.18
C GLU A 38 -15.22 -9.59 -11.81
N LYS A 39 -16.36 -8.92 -11.66
CA LYS A 39 -17.04 -8.79 -10.36
C LYS A 39 -17.38 -10.14 -9.75
N ALA A 40 -17.77 -11.11 -10.57
CA ALA A 40 -18.10 -12.46 -10.13
C ALA A 40 -16.88 -13.18 -9.54
N ASP A 41 -15.70 -13.01 -10.14
CA ASP A 41 -14.48 -13.68 -9.70
C ASP A 41 -13.87 -13.00 -8.48
N ALA A 42 -13.93 -11.66 -8.42
CA ALA A 42 -13.60 -10.91 -7.21
C ALA A 42 -14.48 -11.34 -6.02
N ALA A 43 -15.79 -11.54 -6.25
CA ALA A 43 -16.70 -12.02 -5.22
C ALA A 43 -16.35 -13.45 -4.76
N LYS A 44 -16.04 -14.36 -5.69
CA LYS A 44 -15.59 -15.73 -5.35
C LYS A 44 -14.31 -15.72 -4.51
N ALA A 45 -13.32 -14.91 -4.90
CA ALA A 45 -12.08 -14.78 -4.16
C ALA A 45 -12.32 -14.28 -2.72
N LEU A 46 -13.14 -13.24 -2.56
CA LEU A 46 -13.49 -12.72 -1.23
C LEU A 46 -14.24 -13.76 -0.38
N MET A 47 -15.18 -14.52 -0.95
CA MET A 47 -15.90 -15.58 -0.23
C MET A 47 -14.97 -16.71 0.21
N ALA A 48 -14.02 -17.11 -0.65
CA ALA A 48 -13.02 -18.13 -0.31
C ALA A 48 -12.11 -17.66 0.84
N MET A 49 -11.67 -16.40 0.80
CA MET A 49 -10.86 -15.81 1.88
C MET A 49 -11.64 -15.71 3.19
N GLU A 50 -12.89 -15.24 3.16
CA GLU A 50 -13.76 -15.12 4.34
C GLU A 50 -14.01 -16.48 5.03
N SER A 51 -14.02 -17.55 4.24
CA SER A 51 -14.22 -18.92 4.73
C SER A 51 -12.97 -19.49 5.43
N ASN A 52 -11.78 -18.92 5.20
CA ASN A 52 -10.55 -19.35 5.85
C ASN A 52 -10.48 -18.81 7.29
N LYS A 53 -10.58 -19.70 8.28
CA LYS A 53 -10.59 -19.36 9.71
C LYS A 53 -9.22 -19.44 10.39
N SER A 54 -8.15 -19.69 9.63
CA SER A 54 -6.80 -19.55 10.17
C SER A 54 -6.51 -18.09 10.50
N THR A 55 -5.63 -17.83 11.48
CA THR A 55 -5.18 -16.47 11.85
C THR A 55 -4.68 -15.70 10.63
N THR A 56 -3.90 -16.35 9.76
CA THR A 56 -3.41 -15.79 8.49
C THR A 56 -4.55 -15.49 7.53
N GLY A 57 -5.53 -16.38 7.39
CA GLY A 57 -6.71 -16.17 6.54
C GLY A 57 -7.55 -14.97 6.98
N ILE A 58 -7.79 -14.83 8.29
CA ILE A 58 -8.53 -13.69 8.87
C ILE A 58 -7.80 -12.38 8.58
N ARG A 59 -6.46 -12.37 8.79
CA ARG A 59 -5.60 -11.22 8.48
C ARG A 59 -5.69 -10.83 7.00
N ASP A 60 -5.48 -11.80 6.12
CA ASP A 60 -5.39 -11.55 4.68
C ASP A 60 -6.75 -11.13 4.10
N TYR A 61 -7.86 -11.62 4.68
CA TYR A 61 -9.21 -11.14 4.35
C TYR A 61 -9.39 -9.66 4.71
N ALA A 62 -8.97 -9.24 5.91
CA ALA A 62 -9.02 -7.84 6.34
C ALA A 62 -8.16 -6.93 5.43
N ILE A 63 -6.92 -7.35 5.12
CA ILE A 63 -6.02 -6.64 4.19
C ILE A 63 -6.70 -6.46 2.82
N THR A 64 -7.24 -7.54 2.26
CA THR A 64 -7.87 -7.53 0.93
C THR A 64 -9.11 -6.63 0.90
N ARG A 65 -9.94 -6.66 1.95
CA ARG A 65 -11.10 -5.77 2.05
C ARG A 65 -10.69 -4.30 2.09
N ILE A 66 -9.70 -3.95 2.91
CA ILE A 66 -9.19 -2.57 2.98
C ILE A 66 -8.64 -2.14 1.62
N GLY A 67 -7.76 -2.94 1.01
CA GLY A 67 -7.17 -2.63 -0.30
C GLY A 67 -8.21 -2.48 -1.42
N THR A 68 -9.28 -3.28 -1.40
CA THR A 68 -10.32 -3.30 -2.45
C THR A 68 -11.35 -2.19 -2.27
N PHE A 69 -11.86 -1.98 -1.06
CA PHE A 69 -13.02 -1.10 -0.82
C PHE A 69 -12.66 0.28 -0.27
N CYS A 70 -11.44 0.47 0.24
CA CYS A 70 -10.98 1.76 0.76
C CYS A 70 -10.08 2.51 -0.23
N ALA A 71 -9.80 1.94 -1.42
CA ALA A 71 -8.96 2.53 -2.47
C ALA A 71 -7.61 3.07 -1.94
N VAL A 72 -7.00 2.31 -1.02
CA VAL A 72 -5.68 2.62 -0.44
C VAL A 72 -4.61 1.81 -1.14
N ARG A 73 -3.42 2.40 -1.30
CA ARG A 73 -2.28 1.69 -1.90
C ARG A 73 -1.80 0.60 -0.96
N SER A 74 -1.24 -0.49 -1.48
CA SER A 74 -0.72 -1.59 -0.65
C SER A 74 0.28 -1.10 0.42
N ALA A 75 1.19 -0.19 0.04
CA ALA A 75 2.12 0.43 0.98
C ALA A 75 1.41 1.19 2.12
N GLU A 76 0.26 1.82 1.85
CA GLU A 76 -0.53 2.50 2.88
C GLU A 76 -1.23 1.49 3.80
N VAL A 77 -1.75 0.38 3.26
CA VAL A 77 -2.36 -0.71 4.05
C VAL A 77 -1.36 -1.28 5.04
N PHE A 78 -0.17 -1.63 4.57
CA PHE A 78 0.88 -2.20 5.42
C PHE A 78 1.55 -1.17 6.34
N GLY A 79 1.29 0.12 6.13
CA GLY A 79 1.71 1.20 7.02
C GLY A 79 0.71 1.51 8.14
N LEU A 80 -0.48 0.88 8.16
CA LEU A 80 -1.49 1.15 9.17
C LEU A 80 -1.02 0.69 10.56
N ARG A 81 -1.14 1.60 11.53
CA ARG A 81 -1.05 1.32 12.97
C ARG A 81 -2.45 1.30 13.59
N TRP A 82 -2.64 0.65 14.73
CA TRP A 82 -3.97 0.58 15.37
C TRP A 82 -4.54 1.95 15.76
N GLU A 83 -3.70 2.95 16.08
CA GLU A 83 -4.14 4.33 16.30
C GLU A 83 -4.83 4.97 15.06
N CYS A 84 -4.64 4.39 13.87
CA CYS A 84 -5.27 4.86 12.65
C CYS A 84 -6.72 4.39 12.54
N ASP A 85 -7.18 3.47 13.39
CA ASP A 85 -8.57 3.03 13.47
C ASP A 85 -9.42 4.05 14.23
N LEU A 86 -10.23 4.83 13.50
CA LEU A 86 -11.17 5.80 14.08
C LEU A 86 -12.60 5.23 14.19
N GLY A 87 -12.75 3.90 14.09
CA GLY A 87 -14.03 3.20 14.15
C GLY A 87 -14.75 3.21 12.80
N LYS A 88 -15.23 4.38 12.36
CA LYS A 88 -15.95 4.55 11.07
C LYS A 88 -15.01 4.85 9.89
N ASP A 89 -13.81 5.33 10.20
CA ASP A 89 -12.81 5.72 9.22
C ASP A 89 -11.45 5.10 9.59
N LEU A 90 -10.61 4.91 8.57
CA LEU A 90 -9.17 4.70 8.72
C LEU A 90 -8.43 6.00 8.42
N PHE A 91 -7.49 6.37 9.28
CA PHE A 91 -6.63 7.55 9.09
C PHE A 91 -5.31 7.16 8.41
N ILE A 92 -5.22 7.40 7.11
CA ILE A 92 -4.05 7.06 6.30
C ILE A 92 -3.00 8.16 6.46
N LYS A 93 -1.97 7.89 7.26
CA LYS A 93 -0.86 8.83 7.53
C LYS A 93 0.55 8.25 7.34
N HIS A 94 0.66 6.94 7.09
CA HIS A 94 1.93 6.23 6.99
C HIS A 94 1.96 5.34 5.76
N SER A 95 3.16 4.91 5.37
CA SER A 95 3.36 3.90 4.34
C SER A 95 4.49 2.96 4.73
N ALA A 96 4.38 1.70 4.34
CA ALA A 96 5.41 0.69 4.49
C ALA A 96 6.05 0.35 3.15
N TRP A 97 7.37 0.25 3.12
CA TRP A 97 8.15 -0.16 1.96
C TRP A 97 9.42 -0.90 2.41
N GLU A 98 9.71 -2.05 1.81
CA GLU A 98 10.90 -2.87 2.12
C GLU A 98 11.15 -3.05 3.63
N GLY A 99 10.11 -3.43 4.38
CA GLY A 99 10.22 -3.69 5.82
C GLY A 99 10.46 -2.44 6.68
N LYS A 100 10.33 -1.24 6.11
CA LYS A 100 10.46 0.04 6.83
C LYS A 100 9.13 0.78 6.84
N LEU A 101 8.82 1.35 8.00
CA LEU A 101 7.69 2.26 8.15
C LEU A 101 8.15 3.69 7.86
N TYR A 102 7.42 4.37 7.00
CA TYR A 102 7.62 5.77 6.65
C TYR A 102 6.46 6.57 7.22
N GLU A 103 6.72 7.26 8.32
CA GLU A 103 5.71 8.07 9.01
C GLU A 103 5.39 9.36 8.26
N ARG A 104 6.29 9.77 7.37
CA ARG A 104 6.19 11.00 6.59
C ARG A 104 5.86 10.68 5.16
N HIS A 105 4.74 11.22 4.68
CA HIS A 105 4.44 11.21 3.27
C HIS A 105 5.41 12.08 2.47
N THR A 106 5.65 11.72 1.21
CA THR A 106 6.21 12.65 0.23
C THR A 106 5.31 13.89 0.14
N LYS A 107 5.85 15.07 -0.22
CA LYS A 107 5.14 16.37 -0.25
C LYS A 107 3.73 16.36 -0.91
N LYS A 108 3.41 15.36 -1.74
CA LYS A 108 2.14 15.21 -2.47
C LYS A 108 1.10 14.31 -1.79
N ALA A 109 1.49 13.39 -0.90
CA ALA A 109 0.53 12.55 -0.19
C ALA A 109 0.18 13.23 1.15
N LYS A 110 -1.07 13.69 1.29
CA LYS A 110 -1.54 14.30 2.54
C LYS A 110 -2.22 13.23 3.38
N PRO A 111 -2.07 13.27 4.73
CA PRO A 111 -2.86 12.43 5.61
C PRO A 111 -4.35 12.60 5.34
N ARG A 112 -5.10 11.50 5.30
CA ARG A 112 -6.53 11.51 4.93
C ARG A 112 -7.33 10.48 5.70
N LYS A 113 -8.61 10.78 5.92
CA LYS A 113 -9.58 9.79 6.43
C LYS A 113 -10.22 9.06 5.25
N VAL A 114 -10.44 7.77 5.42
CA VAL A 114 -11.13 6.92 4.46
C VAL A 114 -12.22 6.16 5.20
N ALA A 115 -13.47 6.33 4.78
CA ALA A 115 -14.60 5.62 5.35
C ALA A 115 -14.51 4.12 5.06
N ILE A 116 -14.86 3.29 6.03
CA ILE A 116 -14.93 1.83 5.86
C ILE A 116 -16.38 1.35 5.88
N ASP A 117 -16.71 0.41 5.00
CA ASP A 117 -18.03 -0.21 5.00
C ASP A 117 -18.18 -1.23 6.15
N LYS A 118 -19.43 -1.61 6.44
CA LYS A 118 -19.75 -2.51 7.56
C LYS A 118 -19.01 -3.85 7.50
N ARG A 119 -18.84 -4.44 6.31
CA ARG A 119 -18.12 -5.73 6.17
C ARG A 119 -16.63 -5.56 6.37
N THR A 120 -16.05 -4.45 5.91
CA THR A 120 -14.64 -4.13 6.17
C THR A 120 -14.39 -3.88 7.66
N ARG A 121 -15.30 -3.21 8.36
CA ARG A 121 -15.26 -3.06 9.83
C ARG A 121 -15.29 -4.43 10.52
N GLN A 122 -16.23 -5.30 10.17
CA GLN A 122 -16.33 -6.66 10.74
C GLN A 122 -15.06 -7.48 10.49
N ALA A 123 -14.48 -7.40 9.29
CA ALA A 123 -13.23 -8.09 8.98
C ALA A 123 -12.07 -7.58 9.86
N LEU A 124 -11.98 -6.26 10.06
CA LEU A 124 -10.95 -5.64 10.88
C LEU A 124 -11.13 -5.98 12.38
N ASP A 125 -12.37 -6.05 12.87
CA ASP A 125 -12.67 -6.43 14.25
C ASP A 125 -12.27 -7.88 14.54
N HIS A 126 -12.64 -8.83 13.66
CA HIS A 126 -12.22 -10.23 13.78
C HIS A 126 -10.69 -10.38 13.73
N TRP A 127 -10.01 -9.58 12.90
CA TRP A 127 -8.55 -9.56 12.89
C TRP A 127 -7.98 -9.04 14.22
N LYS A 128 -8.54 -7.95 14.76
CA LYS A 128 -8.10 -7.36 16.02
C LYS A 128 -8.15 -8.35 17.18
N GLU A 129 -9.18 -9.19 17.24
CA GLU A 129 -9.33 -10.25 18.26
C GLU A 129 -8.23 -11.33 18.19
N SER A 130 -7.68 -11.57 17.01
CA SER A 130 -6.64 -12.58 16.78
C SER A 130 -5.22 -11.98 16.70
N CYS A 131 -5.11 -10.65 16.77
CA CYS A 131 -3.86 -9.94 16.57
C CYS A 131 -2.99 -10.00 17.84
N PRO A 132 -1.69 -10.36 17.75
CA PRO A 132 -0.82 -10.45 18.93
C PRO A 132 -0.60 -9.15 19.69
N ASP A 133 -0.62 -8.01 18.98
CA ASP A 133 -0.41 -6.68 19.55
C ASP A 133 -1.41 -5.68 18.95
N THR A 134 -2.22 -5.08 19.82
CA THR A 134 -3.23 -4.08 19.46
C THR A 134 -2.95 -2.72 20.09
N GLY A 135 -1.73 -2.50 20.57
CA GLY A 135 -1.27 -1.22 21.08
C GLY A 135 -1.38 -0.11 20.02
N PRO A 136 -1.61 1.16 20.40
CA PRO A 136 -1.84 2.25 19.46
C PRO A 136 -0.76 2.37 18.38
N GLU A 137 0.52 2.23 18.76
CA GLU A 137 1.67 2.35 17.85
C GLU A 137 1.99 1.05 17.09
N ALA A 138 1.33 -0.05 17.43
CA ALA A 138 1.57 -1.34 16.79
C ALA A 138 0.98 -1.38 15.39
N LEU A 139 1.69 -2.03 14.47
CA LEU A 139 1.21 -2.26 13.11
C LEU A 139 -0.03 -3.14 13.14
N MET A 140 -1.05 -2.78 12.34
CA MET A 140 -2.21 -3.63 12.14
C MET A 140 -1.81 -4.94 11.47
N PHE A 141 -0.87 -4.89 10.52
CA PHE A 141 -0.49 -6.05 9.70
C PHE A 141 1.04 -6.25 9.72
N PRO A 142 1.63 -6.70 10.84
CA PRO A 142 3.06 -6.96 10.93
C PRO A 142 3.44 -8.21 10.12
N SER A 143 4.71 -8.27 9.71
CA SER A 143 5.30 -9.47 9.14
C SER A 143 5.46 -10.58 10.20
N GLU A 144 5.76 -11.81 9.78
CA GLU A 144 6.04 -12.93 10.70
C GLU A 144 7.28 -12.68 11.57
N LYS A 145 8.24 -11.87 11.08
CA LYS A 145 9.33 -11.33 11.90
C LYS A 145 8.78 -10.12 12.64
N SER A 146 8.85 -10.17 13.97
CA SER A 146 8.14 -9.28 14.89
C SER A 146 8.26 -7.79 14.56
N GLY A 147 7.12 -7.10 14.56
CA GLY A 147 7.03 -5.64 14.62
C GLY A 147 7.45 -4.87 13.37
N VAL A 148 7.92 -5.53 12.31
CA VAL A 148 8.29 -4.87 11.05
C VAL A 148 7.17 -4.97 10.01
N PRO A 149 6.99 -3.96 9.15
CA PRO A 149 6.07 -4.06 8.03
C PRO A 149 6.45 -5.17 7.04
N PHE A 150 5.49 -5.55 6.18
CA PHE A 150 5.76 -6.47 5.07
C PHE A 150 6.91 -5.99 4.18
N THR A 151 7.78 -6.91 3.81
CA THR A 151 8.75 -6.75 2.72
C THR A 151 8.08 -7.20 1.44
N SER A 152 7.77 -6.27 0.53
CA SER A 152 7.42 -6.59 -0.85
C SER A 152 8.66 -6.99 -1.64
#